data_AF-A0A7X8IZT3-F1
#
_entry.id   AF-A0A7X8IZT3-F1
#
_cell.length_a   1.000
_cell.length_b   1.000
_cell.length_c   1.000
_cell.angle_alpha   90.00
_cell.angle_beta   90.00
_cell.angle_gamma   90.00
#
_symmetry.space_group_name_H-M   'P 1'
#
loop_
_entity.id
_entity.type
_entity.pdbx_description
1 polymer ?
#
loop_
_entity_poly.entity_id
_entity_poly.type
_entity_poly.pdbx_seq_one_letter_code
_entity_poly.pdbx_strand_id
1 'polypeptide(L)' 'MPQEYSGILMLVVFFAIMYFTIIRPQKKREKETKAMRDSLATGDEVITIGGIHGKVVKINDEIVTLEMPFG' A
#
# COMPACT_ATOMS: atom_id res chain seq x y z
N MET A 1 29.08 6.56 -34.14
CA MET A 1 28.12 7.25 -33.24
C MET A 1 28.94 7.91 -32.13
N PRO A 2 28.79 9.22 -31.84
CA PRO A 2 29.61 9.89 -30.85
C PRO A 2 29.33 9.35 -29.44
N GLN A 3 30.39 9.17 -28.67
CA GLN A 3 30.47 8.47 -27.38
C GLN A 3 29.59 9.08 -26.26
N GLU A 4 29.11 10.30 -26.47
CA GLU A 4 28.32 11.09 -25.52
C GLU A 4 26.90 10.56 -25.28
N TYR A 5 26.25 9.99 -26.32
CA TYR A 5 24.89 9.45 -26.18
C TYR A 5 24.83 8.18 -25.33
N SER A 6 25.94 7.43 -25.25
CA SER A 6 26.01 6.17 -24.50
C SER A 6 25.79 6.39 -22.99
N GLY A 7 26.37 7.45 -22.43
CA GLY A 7 26.22 7.78 -21.00
C GLY A 7 24.79 8.20 -20.63
N ILE A 8 24.16 9.02 -21.47
CA ILE A 8 22.76 9.45 -21.28
C ILE A 8 21.81 8.26 -21.42
N LEU A 9 22.03 7.39 -22.41
CA LEU A 9 21.27 6.14 -22.58
C LEU A 9 21.36 5.25 -21.34
N MET A 10 22.56 5.06 -20.78
CA MET A 10 22.74 4.24 -19.58
C MET A 10 22.00 4.82 -18.36
N LEU A 11 22.01 6.14 -18.19
CA LEU A 11 21.28 6.84 -17.12
C LEU A 11 19.76 6.68 -17.26
N VAL A 12 19.23 6.86 -18.47
CA VAL A 12 17.80 6.69 -18.74
C VAL A 12 17.36 5.26 -18.48
N VAL A 13 18.16 4.26 -18.89
CA VAL A 13 17.87 2.85 -18.62
C VAL A 13 17.88 2.55 -17.12
N PHE A 14 18.84 3.09 -16.36
CA PHE A 14 18.89 2.92 -14.91
C PHE A 14 17.64 3.48 -14.22
N PHE A 15 17.24 4.72 -14.55
CA PHE A 15 16.03 5.33 -14.01
C PHE A 15 14.75 4.59 -14.43
N ALA A 16 14.70 4.10 -15.68
CA ALA A 16 13.59 3.30 -16.14
C ALA A 16 13.46 2.01 -15.32
N ILE A 17 14.56 1.28 -15.11
CA ILE A 17 14.57 0.06 -14.29
C ILE A 17 14.12 0.38 -12.86
N MET A 18 14.71 1.38 -12.21
CA MET A 18 14.34 1.78 -10.85
C MET A 18 12.85 2.17 -10.73
N TYR A 19 12.32 2.89 -11.72
CA TYR A 19 10.90 3.25 -11.78
C TYR A 19 10.00 2.01 -11.85
N PHE A 20 10.36 1.06 -12.71
CA PHE A 20 9.57 -0.16 -12.87
C PHE A 20 9.69 -1.12 -11.68
N THR A 21 10.83 -1.17 -11.00
CA THR A 21 11.08 -2.12 -9.90
C THR A 21 10.65 -1.60 -8.53
N ILE A 22 10.69 -0.29 -8.27
CA ILE A 22 10.36 0.28 -6.95
C ILE A 22 9.06 1.08 -7.01
N ILE A 23 9.00 2.10 -7.86
CA ILE A 23 7.92 3.08 -7.85
C ILE A 23 6.59 2.45 -8.28
N ARG A 24 6.60 1.61 -9.33
CA ARG A 24 5.39 0.91 -9.79
C ARG A 24 4.81 -0.03 -8.72
N PRO A 25 5.56 -0.96 -8.10
CA PRO A 25 5.01 -1.82 -7.06
C PRO A 25 4.65 -1.07 -5.78
N GLN A 26 5.39 -0.03 -5.40
CA GLN A 26 5.06 0.79 -4.23
C GLN A 26 3.70 1.47 -4.41
N LYS A 27 3.46 2.13 -5.56
CA LYS A 27 2.16 2.74 -5.89
C LYS A 27 1.02 1.72 -5.89
N LYS A 28 1.27 0.48 -6.32
CA LYS A 28 0.26 -0.60 -6.28
C LYS A 28 -0.10 -0.96 -4.84
N ARG A 29 0.89 -1.18 -3.97
CA ARG A 29 0.68 -1.51 -2.55
C ARG A 29 -0.02 -0.39 -1.79
N GLU A 30 0.34 0.87 -2.06
CA GLU A 30 -0.33 2.03 -1.48
C GLU A 30 -1.80 2.10 -1.90
N LYS A 31 -2.08 1.87 -3.18
CA LYS A 31 -3.46 1.85 -3.70
C LYS A 31 -4.28 0.71 -3.09
N GLU A 32 -3.71 -0.49 -2.96
CA GLU A 32 -4.36 -1.64 -2.32
C GLU A 32 -4.63 -1.36 -0.84
N THR A 33 -3.67 -0.80 -0.11
CA THR A 33 -3.84 -0.42 1.31
C THR A 33 -4.94 0.62 1.48
N LYS A 34 -4.96 1.63 0.60
CA LYS A 34 -6.00 2.65 0.61
C LYS A 34 -7.36 2.05 0.28
N ALA A 35 -7.47 1.24 -0.76
CA ALA A 35 -8.72 0.57 -1.14
C ALA A 35 -9.26 -0.33 -0.03
N MET A 36 -8.38 -1.05 0.68
CA MET A 36 -8.77 -1.85 1.85
C MET A 36 -9.36 -0.96 2.95
N ARG A 37 -8.70 0.15 3.30
CA ARG A 37 -9.24 1.10 4.29
C ARG A 37 -10.56 1.72 3.86
N ASP A 38 -10.67 2.12 2.60
CA ASP A 38 -11.89 2.71 2.02
C ASP A 38 -13.05 1.70 1.97
N SER A 39 -12.74 0.39 1.93
CA SER A 39 -13.75 -0.67 1.94
C SER A 39 -14.24 -1.05 3.33
N LEU A 40 -13.56 -0.61 4.40
CA LEU A 40 -13.98 -0.90 5.77
C LEU A 40 -15.24 -0.10 6.11
N ALA A 41 -16.23 -0.79 6.64
CA ALA A 41 -17.46 -0.21 7.14
C ALA A 41 -17.66 -0.54 8.61
N THR A 42 -18.46 0.28 9.29
CA THR A 42 -18.90 -0.04 10.65
C THR A 42 -19.78 -1.28 10.59
N GLY A 43 -19.46 -2.27 11.40
CA GLY A 43 -20.13 -3.57 11.40
C GLY A 43 -19.28 -4.71 10.86
N ASP A 44 -18.19 -4.42 10.14
CA ASP A 44 -17.33 -5.43 9.56
C ASP A 44 -16.58 -6.23 10.64
N GLU A 45 -16.48 -7.53 10.45
CA GLU A 45 -15.60 -8.40 11.22
C GLU A 45 -14.20 -8.42 10.58
N VAL A 46 -13.19 -8.14 11.38
CA VAL A 46 -11.80 -8.06 10.91
C VAL A 46 -10.87 -8.87 11.79
N ILE A 47 -9.80 -9.38 11.18
CA ILE A 47 -8.70 -10.02 11.87
C ILE A 47 -7.46 -9.16 11.63
N THR A 48 -6.87 -8.68 12.72
CA THR A 48 -5.61 -7.92 12.63
C THR A 48 -4.43 -8.85 12.35
N ILE A 49 -3.30 -8.28 11.92
CA ILE A 49 -2.06 -9.04 11.66
C ILE A 49 -1.58 -9.82 12.92
N GLY A 50 -1.91 -9.32 14.11
CA GLY A 50 -1.62 -9.99 15.38
C GLY A 50 -2.59 -11.12 15.76
N GLY A 51 -3.57 -11.45 14.91
CA GLY A 51 -4.57 -12.48 15.17
C GLY A 51 -5.75 -12.03 16.03
N ILE A 52 -5.87 -10.73 16.35
CA ILE A 52 -7.00 -10.20 17.11
C ILE A 52 -8.22 -10.16 16.21
N HIS A 53 -9.30 -10.80 16.65
CA HIS A 53 -10.61 -10.78 16.00
C HIS A 53 -11.45 -9.67 16.66
N GLY A 54 -12.12 -8.86 15.86
CA GLY A 54 -12.97 -7.79 16.38
C GLY A 54 -13.93 -7.26 15.33
N LYS A 55 -14.91 -6.50 15.80
CA LYS A 55 -15.91 -5.83 14.97
C LYS A 55 -15.60 -4.34 14.88
N VAL A 56 -15.66 -3.77 13.69
CA VAL A 56 -15.46 -2.34 13.49
C VAL A 56 -16.67 -1.58 14.07
N VAL A 57 -16.43 -0.74 15.07
CA VAL A 57 -17.49 0.06 15.72
C VAL A 57 -17.39 1.56 15.41
N LYS A 58 -16.21 2.01 14.97
CA LYS A 58 -15.99 3.39 14.58
C LYS A 58 -14.81 3.51 13.62
N ILE A 59 -14.95 4.35 12.60
CA ILE A 59 -13.88 4.69 11.66
C ILE A 59 -13.71 6.21 11.68
N ASN A 60 -12.51 6.67 12.02
CA ASN A 60 -12.13 8.07 12.07
C ASN A 60 -10.80 8.26 11.35
N ASP A 61 -10.80 8.79 10.12
CA ASP A 61 -9.59 9.02 9.31
C ASP A 61 -8.62 7.82 9.32
N GLU A 62 -7.52 7.91 10.07
CA GLU A 62 -6.49 6.86 10.18
C GLU A 62 -6.69 5.90 11.36
N ILE A 63 -7.72 6.11 12.18
CA ILE A 63 -8.01 5.36 13.41
C ILE A 63 -9.29 4.54 13.21
N VAL A 64 -9.18 3.22 13.35
CA VAL A 64 -10.31 2.29 13.39
C VAL A 64 -10.44 1.77 14.82
N THR A 65 -11.62 1.95 15.42
CA THR A 65 -11.95 1.38 16.74
C THR A 65 -12.61 0.02 16.54
N LEU A 66 -12.04 -0.99 17.20
CA LEU A 66 -12.55 -2.36 17.18
C LEU A 66 -13.15 -2.69 18.54
N GLU A 67 -14.34 -3.27 18.52
CA GLU A 67 -14.92 -3.94 19.68
C GLU A 67 -14.57 -5.43 19.60
N MET A 68 -13.88 -5.92 20.62
CA MET A 68 -13.52 -7.34 20.71
C MET A 68 -14.65 -8.07 21.43
N PRO A 69 -15.16 -9.19 20.89
CA PRO A 69 -16.02 -10.07 21.65
C PRO A 69 -15.18 -10.66 22.80
N PHE A 70 -15.38 -10.14 24.01
CA PHE A 70 -14.88 -10.80 25.21
C PHE A 70 -15.68 -12.08 25.40
N GLY A 71 -15.01 -13.22 25.23
CA GLY A 71 -15.42 -14.52 25.74
C GLY A 71 -14.64 -14.84 27.00
#